data_AF-A0A3S3F4W7-F1
#
_entry.id   AF-A0A3S3F4W7-F1
#
_cell.length_a   1.000
_cell.length_b   1.000
_cell.length_c   1.000
_cell.angle_alpha   90.00
_cell.angle_beta   90.00
_cell.angle_gamma   90.00
#
_symmetry.space_group_name_H-M   'P 1'
#
loop_
_entity.id
_entity.type
_entity.pdbx_description
1 polymer ?
#
loop_
_entity_poly.entity_id
_entity_poly.type
_entity_poly.pdbx_seq_one_letter_code
_entity_poly.pdbx_strand_id
1 'polypeptide(L)' 'MVKELTLALLIALAGCSTARGSFCAVSSPIRVSAAAVAALSDAEVRALLAHNRKGAALCGWSP' A
#
# COMPACT_ATOMS: atom_id res chain seq x y z
N MET A 1 -33.73 -10.34 -21.99
CA MET A 1 -32.46 -10.52 -22.73
C MET A 1 -31.54 -9.31 -22.63
N VAL A 2 -31.92 -8.13 -23.15
CA VAL A 2 -31.03 -6.94 -23.15
C VAL A 2 -30.57 -6.56 -21.74
N LYS A 3 -31.50 -6.54 -20.78
CA LYS A 3 -31.26 -6.11 -19.39
C LYS A 3 -30.29 -7.01 -18.61
N GLU A 4 -30.37 -8.33 -18.82
CA GLU A 4 -29.44 -9.31 -18.25
C GLU A 4 -28.04 -9.16 -18.85
N LEU A 5 -27.96 -8.89 -20.16
CA LEU A 5 -26.69 -8.66 -20.87
C LEU A 5 -26.02 -7.35 -20.41
N THR A 6 -26.82 -6.30 -20.18
CA THR A 6 -26.32 -5.04 -19.63
C THR A 6 -25.78 -5.22 -18.21
N LEU A 7 -26.47 -5.98 -17.36
CA LEU A 7 -26.02 -6.24 -16.01
C LEU A 7 -24.70 -7.05 -15.99
N ALA A 8 -24.59 -8.09 -16.81
CA ALA A 8 -23.37 -8.88 -16.95
C ALA A 8 -22.18 -8.02 -17.43
N LEU A 9 -22.42 -7.11 -18.38
CA LEU A 9 -21.40 -6.19 -18.89
C LEU A 9 -20.91 -5.21 -17.82
N LEU A 10 -21.82 -4.68 -16.99
CA LEU A 10 -21.47 -3.77 -15.90
C LEU A 10 -20.64 -4.48 -14.80
N ILE A 11 -20.96 -5.73 -14.47
CA ILE A 11 -20.19 -6.53 -13.50
C ILE A 11 -18.79 -6.84 -14.04
N ALA A 12 -18.65 -7.16 -15.33
CA ALA A 12 -17.36 -7.39 -15.97
C ALA A 12 -16.47 -6.14 -15.97
N LEU A 13 -17.05 -4.94 -16.14
CA LEU A 13 -16.33 -3.67 -16.11
C LEU A 13 -15.88 -3.29 -14.69
N ALA A 14 -16.66 -3.63 -13.65
CA ALA A 14 -16.32 -3.33 -12.26
C ALA A 14 -15.07 -4.08 -11.76
N GLY A 15 -14.87 -5.33 -12.22
CA GLY A 15 -13.73 -6.17 -11.83
C GLY A 15 -12.37 -5.72 -12.40
N CYS A 16 -12.36 -4.82 -13.40
CA CYS A 16 -11.14 -4.35 -14.04
C CYS A 16 -10.51 -3.12 -13.34
N SER A 17 -11.11 -2.63 -12.25
CA SER A 17 -10.55 -1.57 -11.41
C SER A 17 -9.48 -2.11 -10.44
N THR A 18 -8.47 -2.81 -10.94
CA THR A 18 -7.27 -3.11 -10.14
C THR A 18 -6.54 -1.82 -9.81
N ALA A 19 -6.33 -1.56 -8.51
CA ALA A 19 -5.42 -0.52 -8.06
C ALA A 19 -4.05 -0.73 -8.75
N ARG A 20 -3.66 0.20 -9.63
CA ARG A 20 -2.40 0.13 -10.36
C ARG A 20 -1.28 0.71 -9.50
N GLY A 21 -0.16 0.03 -9.49
CA GLY A 21 1.05 0.42 -8.76
C GLY A 21 1.47 -0.67 -7.79
N SER A 22 2.71 -1.13 -7.92
CA SER A 22 3.33 -1.96 -6.87
C SER A 22 3.52 -1.12 -5.62
N PHE A 23 3.67 -1.76 -4.46
CA PHE A 23 4.04 -1.06 -3.22
C PHE A 23 5.25 -0.12 -3.43
N CYS A 24 6.22 -0.53 -4.25
CA CYS A 24 7.41 0.26 -4.57
C CYS A 24 7.13 1.50 -5.43
N ALA A 25 6.02 1.51 -6.19
CA ALA A 25 5.65 2.63 -7.05
C ALA A 25 4.91 3.75 -6.28
N VAL A 26 4.30 3.41 -5.14
CA VAL A 26 3.39 4.32 -4.41
C VAL A 26 3.87 4.61 -2.98
N SER A 27 4.99 4.02 -2.57
CA SER A 27 5.53 4.20 -1.21
C SER A 27 7.03 4.47 -1.26
N SER A 28 7.51 5.09 -0.19
CA SER A 28 8.91 5.44 0.01
C SER A 28 9.34 5.09 1.44
N PRO A 29 10.65 4.99 1.72
CA PRO A 29 11.12 4.78 3.08
C PRO A 29 10.68 5.91 4.01
N ILE A 30 10.18 5.55 5.19
CA ILE A 30 9.83 6.52 6.25
C ILE A 30 11.10 6.80 7.05
N ARG A 31 11.49 8.08 7.11
CA ARG A 31 12.64 8.58 7.86
C ARG A 31 12.20 9.68 8.80
N VAL A 32 12.41 9.45 10.09
CA VAL A 32 12.01 10.37 11.16
C VAL A 32 13.24 10.82 11.94
N SER A 33 13.19 12.02 12.53
CA SER A 33 14.25 12.52 13.38
C SER A 33 14.33 11.73 14.69
N ALA A 34 15.47 11.78 15.39
CA ALA A 34 15.61 11.15 16.71
C ALA A 34 14.56 11.65 17.71
N ALA A 35 14.24 12.95 17.68
CA ALA A 35 13.19 13.53 18.51
C ALA A 35 11.80 12.96 18.18
N ALA A 36 11.51 12.73 16.89
CA ALA A 36 10.25 12.12 16.48
C ALA A 36 10.18 10.65 16.90
N VAL A 37 11.28 9.89 16.85
CA VAL A 37 11.33 8.51 17.37
C VAL A 37 10.95 8.46 18.85
N ALA A 38 11.45 9.39 19.66
CA ALA A 38 11.15 9.45 21.10
C ALA A 38 9.68 9.76 21.42
N ALA A 39 8.93 10.32 20.46
CA ALA A 39 7.52 10.64 20.60
C ALA A 39 6.58 9.52 20.12
N LEU A 40 7.10 8.47 19.47
CA LEU A 40 6.29 7.36 18.97
C LEU A 40 5.84 6.45 20.12
N SER A 41 4.59 6.04 20.08
CA SER A 41 4.10 4.89 20.83
C SER A 41 4.67 3.58 20.27
N ASP A 42 4.63 2.52 21.07
CA ASP A 42 5.06 1.19 20.63
C ASP A 42 4.31 0.70 19.38
N ALA A 43 3.03 1.07 19.25
CA ALA A 43 2.21 0.71 18.09
C ALA A 43 2.71 1.39 16.81
N GLU A 44 3.05 2.68 16.90
CA GLU A 44 3.58 3.45 15.78
C GLU A 44 4.98 2.98 15.39
N VAL A 45 5.84 2.67 16.38
CA VAL A 45 7.16 2.07 16.13
C VAL A 45 7.01 0.76 15.34
N ARG A 46 6.12 -0.13 15.77
CA ARG A 46 5.87 -1.40 15.07
C ARG A 46 5.38 -1.17 13.64
N ALA A 47 4.45 -0.24 13.43
CA ALA A 47 3.93 0.07 12.12
C ALA A 47 5.01 0.64 11.18
N LEU A 48 5.81 1.59 11.66
CA LEU A 48 6.90 2.20 10.91
C LEU A 48 7.96 1.17 10.52
N LEU A 49 8.36 0.31 11.47
CA LEU A 49 9.30 -0.77 11.20
C LEU A 49 8.73 -1.78 10.19
N ALA A 50 7.46 -2.16 10.30
CA ALA A 50 6.83 -3.08 9.35
C ALA A 50 6.81 -2.51 7.92
N HIS A 51 6.49 -1.22 7.77
CA HIS A 51 6.51 -0.52 6.48
C HIS A 51 7.91 -0.52 5.86
N ASN A 52 8.92 -0.08 6.62
CA ASN A 52 10.29 0.01 6.12
C ASN A 52 10.89 -1.36 5.81
N ARG A 53 10.62 -2.38 6.64
CA ARG A 53 11.06 -3.77 6.38
C ARG A 53 10.42 -4.37 5.13
N LYS A 54 9.14 -4.09 4.89
CA LYS A 54 8.46 -4.49 3.66
C LYS A 54 9.14 -3.88 2.44
N GLY A 55 9.47 -2.59 2.49
CA GLY A 55 10.18 -1.94 1.39
C GLY A 55 11.64 -2.41 1.23
N ALA A 56 12.33 -2.75 2.31
CA ALA A 56 13.64 -3.39 2.22
C ALA A 56 13.54 -4.74 1.50
N ALA A 57 12.55 -5.56 1.85
CA ALA A 57 12.34 -6.89 1.26
C ALA A 57 11.85 -6.86 -0.20
N LEU A 58 10.97 -5.93 -0.56
CA LEU A 58 10.30 -5.91 -1.87
C LEU A 58 10.88 -4.89 -2.85
N CYS A 59 11.50 -3.82 -2.35
CA CYS A 59 11.87 -2.64 -3.14
C CYS A 59 13.36 -2.28 -3.04
N GLY A 60 14.16 -3.04 -2.28
CA GLY A 60 15.59 -2.76 -2.08
C GLY A 60 15.88 -1.48 -1.29
N TRP A 61 14.92 -1.00 -0.48
CA TRP A 61 15.17 0.15 0.38
C TRP A 61 16.26 -0.16 1.41
N SER A 62 17.20 0.77 1.57
CA SER A 62 18.10 0.72 2.73
C SER A 62 17.29 0.88 4.00
N PRO A 63 17.62 0.18 5.10
CA PRO A 63 17.18 0.53 6.44
C PRO A 63 17.61 1.94 6.84
#